data_AF-A0AAW1V7T5-F1
#
_entry.id   AF-A0AAW1V7T5-F1
#
_cell.length_a   1.000
_cell.length_b   1.000
_cell.length_c   1.000
_cell.angle_alpha   90.00
_cell.angle_beta   90.00
_cell.angle_gamma   90.00
#
_symmetry.space_group_name_H-M   'P 1'
#
loop_
_entity.id
_entity.type
_entity.pdbx_description
1 polymer ?
#
loop_
_entity_poly.entity_id
_entity_poly.type
_entity_poly.pdbx_seq_one_letter_code
_entity_poly.pdbx_strand_id
1 'polypeptide(L)'
;MPVKGDNPGVIFCVLSSALVQYFYTATWIWTFCYALDMQFVLKEKEFNSKYYHIVAWMTPFFTTSIGLSILYIPDADCHVSKSLLTVITRILPNYVVTYVPIALVMVFNPNLYKQSTKDMERIITGVSGQFTNRERELVEAVKMKFFLINLVFYICWIPNLVNGILLWVLWFDVPLNFISIVWYSMAFLNPLQAFFNCLVYRRWNRNSEKIIIPWQKRQVAQETNYIMNSHGDIFLQREEILPLLRNASAASINQVT
;
A
#
# COMPACT_ATOMS: atom_id res chain seq x y z
N MET A 1 9.04 30.95 -15.35
CA MET A 1 8.62 32.27 -14.84
C MET A 1 7.16 32.43 -15.22
N PRO A 2 6.20 32.41 -14.28
CA PRO A 2 4.85 32.82 -14.62
C PRO A 2 4.77 34.35 -14.55
N VAL A 3 4.29 34.94 -15.63
CA VAL A 3 3.98 36.37 -15.74
C VAL A 3 2.59 36.57 -15.13
N LYS A 4 2.36 37.73 -14.50
CA LYS A 4 1.03 38.16 -14.01
C LYS A 4 -0.02 37.92 -15.12
N GLY A 5 -0.82 36.86 -14.98
CA GLY A 5 -1.73 36.35 -16.02
C GLY A 5 -1.78 34.82 -16.18
N ASP A 6 -0.82 34.08 -15.62
CA ASP A 6 -0.69 32.61 -15.79
C ASP A 6 -1.60 31.76 -14.86
N ASN A 7 -2.90 32.07 -14.83
CA ASN A 7 -3.92 31.26 -14.15
C ASN A 7 -3.87 29.75 -14.52
N PRO A 8 -3.71 29.32 -15.79
CA PRO A 8 -3.75 27.89 -16.11
C PRO A 8 -2.52 27.11 -15.59
N GLY A 9 -1.33 27.74 -15.56
CA GLY A 9 -0.10 27.08 -15.08
C GLY A 9 -0.13 26.83 -13.57
N VAL A 10 -0.64 27.79 -12.81
CA VAL A 10 -0.83 27.67 -11.35
C VAL A 10 -1.88 26.61 -11.04
N ILE A 11 -3.02 26.63 -11.75
CA ILE A 11 -4.08 25.62 -11.58
C ILE A 11 -3.55 24.22 -11.90
N PHE A 12 -2.82 24.04 -13.00
CA PHE A 12 -2.22 22.76 -13.35
C PHE A 12 -1.23 22.27 -12.28
N CYS A 13 -0.39 23.17 -11.75
CA CYS A 13 0.55 22.86 -10.68
C CYS A 13 -0.17 22.41 -9.41
N VAL A 14 -1.17 23.16 -8.95
CA VAL A 14 -1.96 22.84 -7.75
C VAL A 14 -2.67 21.50 -7.92
N LEU A 15 -3.34 21.29 -9.07
CA LEU A 15 -4.08 20.05 -9.34
C LEU A 15 -3.15 18.84 -9.46
N SER A 16 -2.05 18.95 -10.19
CA SER A 16 -1.07 17.86 -10.30
C SER A 16 -0.44 17.53 -8.96
N SER A 17 -0.07 18.54 -8.16
CA SER A 17 0.43 18.36 -6.79
C SER A 17 -0.60 17.69 -5.89
N ALA A 18 -1.87 18.09 -5.98
CA ALA A 18 -2.97 17.50 -5.20
C ALA A 18 -3.18 16.02 -5.54
N LEU A 19 -3.19 15.68 -6.84
CA LEU A 19 -3.36 14.31 -7.30
C LEU A 19 -2.20 13.42 -6.85
N VAL A 20 -0.97 13.88 -7.03
CA VAL A 20 0.23 13.14 -6.60
C VAL A 20 0.17 12.87 -5.10
N GLN A 21 -0.07 13.91 -4.30
CA GLN A 21 -0.17 13.80 -2.84
C GLN A 21 -1.28 12.84 -2.39
N TYR A 22 -2.45 12.92 -3.02
CA TYR A 22 -3.59 12.07 -2.70
C TYR A 22 -3.30 10.59 -2.98
N PHE A 23 -2.84 10.26 -4.20
CA PHE A 23 -2.57 8.88 -4.56
C PHE A 23 -1.36 8.30 -3.83
N TYR A 24 -0.37 9.13 -3.51
CA TYR A 24 0.75 8.74 -2.66
C TYR A 24 0.25 8.36 -1.27
N THR A 25 -0.60 9.20 -0.69
CA THR A 25 -1.20 8.93 0.61
C THR A 25 -2.07 7.68 0.61
N ALA A 26 -2.90 7.52 -0.42
CA ALA A 26 -3.71 6.32 -0.58
C ALA A 26 -2.83 5.07 -0.62
N THR A 27 -1.71 5.11 -1.35
CA THR A 27 -0.82 3.96 -1.52
C THR A 27 -0.29 3.42 -0.18
N TRP A 28 0.31 4.27 0.65
CA TRP A 28 0.87 3.79 1.92
C TRP A 28 -0.19 3.47 2.96
N ILE A 29 -1.36 4.11 2.95
CA ILE A 29 -2.50 3.68 3.77
C ILE A 29 -2.99 2.30 3.32
N TRP A 30 -3.13 2.05 2.02
CA TRP A 30 -3.51 0.73 1.49
C TRP A 30 -2.52 -0.35 1.91
N THR A 31 -1.21 -0.07 1.86
CA THR A 31 -0.18 -1.00 2.36
C THR A 31 -0.35 -1.28 3.86
N PHE A 32 -0.65 -0.26 4.66
CA PHE A 32 -0.90 -0.42 6.10
C PHE A 32 -2.18 -1.23 6.38
N CYS A 33 -3.29 -0.93 5.69
CA CYS A 33 -4.53 -1.69 5.78
C CYS A 33 -4.32 -3.16 5.40
N TYR A 34 -3.53 -3.43 4.36
CA TYR A 34 -3.15 -4.80 3.98
C TYR A 34 -2.36 -5.52 5.09
N ALA A 35 -1.43 -4.83 5.75
CA ALA A 35 -0.69 -5.41 6.87
C ALA A 35 -1.60 -5.74 8.07
N LEU A 36 -2.56 -4.86 8.37
CA LEU A 36 -3.56 -5.07 9.43
C LEU A 36 -4.52 -6.21 9.11
N ASP A 37 -5.10 -6.22 7.91
CA ASP A 37 -5.99 -7.27 7.45
C ASP A 37 -5.31 -8.64 7.58
N MET A 38 -4.05 -8.72 7.17
CA MET A 38 -3.31 -9.96 7.30
C MET A 38 -3.05 -10.38 8.74
N GLN A 39 -2.87 -9.44 9.66
CA GLN A 39 -2.80 -9.76 11.08
C GLN A 39 -4.15 -10.29 11.60
N PHE A 40 -5.27 -9.73 11.18
CA PHE A 40 -6.60 -10.14 11.61
C PHE A 40 -7.03 -11.48 11.04
N VAL A 41 -6.79 -11.72 9.75
CA VAL A 41 -7.03 -13.00 9.09
C VAL A 41 -6.29 -14.14 9.81
N LEU A 42 -5.03 -13.90 10.20
CA LEU A 42 -4.25 -14.89 10.94
C LEU A 42 -4.70 -15.07 12.40
N LYS A 43 -5.45 -14.12 12.96
CA LYS A 43 -6.07 -14.23 14.29
C LYS A 43 -7.51 -14.75 14.21
N GLU A 44 -7.96 -15.21 13.04
CA GLU A 44 -9.32 -15.65 12.76
C GLU A 44 -10.38 -14.60 13.15
N LYS A 45 -10.01 -13.32 13.08
CA LYS A 45 -10.93 -12.20 13.34
C LYS A 45 -11.45 -11.67 12.02
N GLU A 46 -12.76 -11.70 11.86
CA GLU A 46 -13.41 -11.09 10.70
C GLU A 46 -13.47 -9.57 10.89
N PHE A 47 -12.92 -8.83 9.93
CA PHE A 47 -13.06 -7.38 9.86
C PHE A 47 -13.80 -7.01 8.57
N ASN A 48 -14.74 -6.07 8.66
CA ASN A 48 -15.58 -5.72 7.53
C ASN A 48 -14.78 -4.88 6.52
N SER A 49 -14.69 -5.36 5.28
CA SER A 49 -13.97 -4.73 4.16
C SER A 49 -14.32 -3.25 3.96
N LYS A 50 -15.57 -2.87 4.24
CA LYS A 50 -16.04 -1.48 4.13
C LYS A 50 -15.19 -0.50 4.95
N TYR A 51 -14.73 -0.89 6.13
CA TYR A 51 -13.92 -0.01 6.97
C TYR A 51 -12.53 0.23 6.39
N TYR A 52 -11.91 -0.76 5.75
CA TYR A 52 -10.62 -0.58 5.08
C TYR A 52 -10.74 0.44 3.93
N HIS A 53 -11.79 0.32 3.12
CA HIS A 53 -12.05 1.29 2.06
C HIS A 53 -12.30 2.70 2.61
N ILE A 54 -13.12 2.84 3.65
CA ILE A 54 -13.38 4.16 4.26
C ILE A 54 -12.08 4.80 4.75
N VAL A 55 -11.27 4.06 5.52
CA VAL A 55 -9.99 4.58 6.03
C VAL A 55 -9.04 4.91 4.88
N ALA A 56 -8.89 4.00 3.91
CA ALA A 56 -7.95 4.15 2.81
C ALA A 56 -8.26 5.29 1.85
N TRP A 57 -9.51 5.74 1.75
CA TRP A 57 -9.89 6.86 0.90
C TRP A 57 -10.08 8.17 1.65
N MET A 58 -10.60 8.13 2.88
CA MET A 58 -10.83 9.33 3.68
C MET A 58 -9.54 9.89 4.26
N THR A 59 -8.60 9.05 4.71
CA THR A 59 -7.33 9.54 5.26
C THR A 59 -6.53 10.36 4.22
N PRO A 60 -6.34 9.90 2.98
CA PRO A 60 -5.74 10.72 1.91
C PRO A 60 -6.51 12.01 1.62
N PHE A 61 -7.84 11.97 1.64
CA PHE A 61 -8.65 13.15 1.40
C PHE A 61 -8.38 14.24 2.44
N PHE A 62 -8.42 13.90 3.72
CA PHE A 62 -8.19 14.86 4.80
C PHE A 62 -6.75 15.36 4.83
N THR A 63 -5.77 14.47 4.78
CA THR A 63 -4.34 14.82 4.83
C THR A 63 -3.93 15.69 3.64
N THR A 64 -4.40 15.37 2.43
CA THR A 64 -4.14 16.17 1.23
C THR A 64 -4.83 17.53 1.31
N SER A 65 -6.09 17.57 1.74
CA SER A 65 -6.82 18.85 1.88
C SER A 65 -6.14 19.78 2.88
N ILE A 66 -5.73 19.26 4.05
CA ILE A 66 -5.00 20.01 5.07
C ILE A 66 -3.64 20.48 4.53
N GLY A 67 -2.86 19.60 3.91
CA GLY A 67 -1.54 19.92 3.36
C GLY A 67 -1.59 21.01 2.27
N LEU A 68 -2.56 20.92 1.36
CA LEU A 68 -2.78 21.93 0.32
C LEU A 68 -3.28 23.25 0.89
N SER A 69 -4.17 23.20 1.89
CA SER A 69 -4.70 24.42 2.54
C SER A 69 -3.57 25.20 3.22
N ILE A 70 -2.63 24.51 3.88
CA ILE A 70 -1.45 25.12 4.49
C ILE A 70 -0.50 25.71 3.44
N LEU A 71 -0.41 25.08 2.26
CA LEU A 71 0.54 25.47 1.22
C LEU A 71 0.05 26.63 0.34
N TYR A 72 -1.23 26.65 -0.04
CA TYR A 72 -1.76 27.54 -1.08
C TYR A 72 -2.67 28.66 -0.57
N ILE A 73 -3.02 28.70 0.73
CA ILE A 73 -3.81 29.79 1.33
C ILE A 73 -2.87 30.75 2.08
N PRO A 74 -2.94 32.08 1.87
CA PRO A 74 -3.79 32.84 0.96
C PRO A 74 -3.21 33.08 -0.46
N ASP A 75 -1.94 32.76 -0.72
CA ASP A 75 -1.28 33.01 -2.01
C ASP A 75 -0.89 31.70 -2.71
N ALA A 76 -1.33 31.55 -3.96
CA ALA A 76 -1.02 30.37 -4.78
C ALA A 76 0.40 30.41 -5.39
N ASP A 77 1.07 31.56 -5.33
CA ASP A 77 2.45 31.75 -5.78
C ASP A 77 3.44 31.24 -4.74
N CYS A 78 3.85 29.98 -4.88
CA CYS A 78 4.83 29.33 -4.01
C CYS A 78 6.28 29.81 -4.25
N HIS A 79 6.52 30.66 -5.25
CA HIS A 79 7.87 31.10 -5.65
C HIS A 79 8.24 32.54 -5.24
N VAL A 80 7.32 33.31 -4.65
CA VAL A 80 7.47 34.79 -4.60
C VAL A 80 8.03 35.35 -3.28
N SER A 81 8.02 34.61 -2.16
CA SER A 81 8.57 35.14 -0.89
C SER A 81 9.75 34.32 -0.37
N LYS A 82 10.97 34.78 -0.70
CA LYS A 82 12.25 34.37 -0.09
C LYS A 82 12.38 34.87 1.37
N SER A 83 11.34 34.75 2.17
CA SER A 83 11.34 35.08 3.59
C SER A 83 11.39 33.79 4.39
N LEU A 84 12.42 33.64 5.23
CA LEU A 84 12.64 32.48 6.09
C LEU A 84 11.41 32.16 6.97
N LEU A 85 10.65 33.19 7.35
CA LEU A 85 9.42 33.07 8.14
C LEU A 85 8.28 32.40 7.34
N THR A 86 8.10 32.74 6.07
CA THR A 86 7.04 32.16 5.22
C THR A 86 7.34 30.70 4.87
N VAL A 87 8.62 30.35 4.73
CA VAL A 87 9.09 28.99 4.52
C VAL A 87 8.86 28.12 5.77
N ILE A 88 9.25 28.60 6.95
CA ILE A 88 9.06 27.85 8.21
C ILE A 88 7.58 27.69 8.57
N THR A 89 6.74 28.69 8.28
CA THR A 89 5.32 28.65 8.67
C THR A 89 4.43 27.87 7.70
N ARG A 90 4.79 27.76 6.42
CA ARG A 90 3.96 27.05 5.41
C ARG A 90 4.56 25.75 4.92
N ILE A 91 5.87 25.71 4.65
CA ILE A 91 6.51 24.52 4.06
C ILE A 91 6.77 23.47 5.15
N LEU A 92 7.31 23.88 6.30
CA LEU A 92 7.63 22.95 7.40
C LEU A 92 6.42 22.13 7.88
N PRO A 93 5.23 22.72 8.17
CA PRO A 93 4.11 21.97 8.69
C PRO A 93 3.49 21.03 7.64
N ASN A 94 3.46 21.43 6.38
CA ASN A 94 3.01 20.56 5.28
C ASN A 94 3.94 19.32 5.14
N TYR A 95 5.25 19.53 5.24
CA TYR A 95 6.22 18.43 5.23
C TYR A 95 6.02 17.48 6.42
N VAL A 96 5.79 18.00 7.63
CA VAL A 96 5.50 17.16 8.81
C VAL A 96 4.23 16.34 8.59
N VAL A 97 3.14 16.97 8.15
CA VAL A 97 1.85 16.29 7.92
C VAL A 97 1.95 15.22 6.81
N THR A 98 2.88 15.38 5.86
CA THR A 98 3.06 14.44 4.75
C THR A 98 4.01 13.30 5.08
N TYR A 99 5.18 13.59 5.65
CA TYR A 99 6.26 12.60 5.79
C TYR A 99 6.22 11.85 7.12
N VAL A 100 5.68 12.42 8.20
CA VAL A 100 5.55 11.71 9.49
C VAL A 100 4.64 10.49 9.36
N PRO A 101 3.45 10.56 8.73
CA PRO A 101 2.62 9.37 8.52
C PRO A 101 3.31 8.27 7.72
N ILE A 102 4.05 8.63 6.66
CA ILE A 102 4.84 7.67 5.87
C ILE A 102 5.87 6.96 6.75
N ALA A 103 6.62 7.71 7.57
CA ALA A 103 7.62 7.16 8.47
C ALA A 103 6.98 6.23 9.51
N LEU A 104 5.81 6.59 10.04
CA LEU A 104 5.06 5.72 10.96
C LEU A 104 4.67 4.41 10.27
N VAL A 105 4.15 4.45 9.05
CA VAL A 105 3.79 3.24 8.30
C VAL A 105 5.02 2.38 8.00
N MET A 106 6.15 2.99 7.65
CA MET A 106 7.43 2.26 7.50
C MET A 106 7.82 1.53 8.77
N VAL A 107 7.63 2.10 9.95
CA VAL A 107 8.00 1.45 11.22
C VAL A 107 6.95 0.43 11.65
N PHE A 108 5.66 0.72 11.53
CA PHE A 108 4.60 -0.17 11.98
C PHE A 108 4.45 -1.42 11.12
N ASN A 109 4.61 -1.32 9.80
CA ASN A 109 4.43 -2.47 8.89
C ASN A 109 5.34 -3.66 9.24
N PRO A 110 6.68 -3.52 9.35
CA PRO A 110 7.56 -4.61 9.75
C PRO A 110 7.21 -5.21 11.12
N ASN A 111 6.78 -4.37 12.06
CA ASN A 111 6.37 -4.81 13.39
C ASN A 111 5.10 -5.65 13.34
N LEU A 112 4.10 -5.21 12.57
CA LEU A 112 2.88 -5.98 12.33
C LEU A 112 3.20 -7.31 11.67
N TYR A 113 4.06 -7.34 10.66
CA TYR A 113 4.45 -8.59 10.01
C TYR A 113 5.19 -9.54 10.96
N LYS A 114 6.13 -9.04 11.77
CA LYS A 114 6.82 -9.86 12.78
C LYS A 114 5.85 -10.45 13.80
N GLN A 115 4.81 -9.70 14.19
CA GLN A 115 3.75 -10.22 15.06
C GLN A 115 2.91 -11.28 14.32
N SER A 116 2.45 -10.99 13.11
CA SER A 116 1.67 -11.91 12.27
C SER A 116 2.37 -13.25 12.04
N THR A 117 3.68 -13.25 11.79
CA THR A 117 4.45 -14.49 11.61
C THR A 117 4.57 -15.31 12.89
N LYS A 118 4.75 -14.64 14.04
CA LYS A 118 4.82 -15.32 15.34
C LYS A 118 3.48 -15.91 15.74
N ASP A 119 2.40 -15.19 15.47
CA ASP A 119 1.05 -15.65 15.76
C ASP A 119 0.69 -16.86 14.87
N MET A 120 1.05 -16.81 13.57
CA MET A 120 0.92 -17.95 12.66
C MET A 120 1.69 -19.19 13.16
N GLU A 121 2.97 -19.03 13.56
CA GLU A 121 3.76 -20.14 14.11
C GLU A 121 3.16 -20.72 15.39
N ARG A 122 2.63 -19.87 16.28
CA ARG A 122 1.96 -20.29 17.52
C ARG A 122 0.69 -21.08 17.25
N ILE A 123 -0.15 -20.62 16.31
CA ILE A 123 -1.41 -21.31 15.97
C ILE A 123 -1.10 -22.69 15.38
N ILE A 124 -0.16 -22.78 14.43
CA ILE A 124 0.22 -24.07 13.83
C ILE A 124 0.78 -25.02 14.89
N THR A 125 1.66 -24.53 15.78
CA THR A 125 2.25 -25.34 16.85
C THR A 125 1.19 -25.76 17.88
N GLY A 126 0.23 -24.89 18.20
CA GLY A 126 -0.82 -25.14 19.19
C GLY A 126 -1.93 -26.08 18.70
N VAL A 127 -2.26 -26.06 17.41
CA VAL A 127 -3.32 -26.91 16.82
C VAL A 127 -2.78 -28.27 16.38
N SER A 128 -1.59 -28.31 15.78
CA SER A 128 -1.06 -29.53 15.14
C SER A 128 -0.05 -30.28 16.01
N GLY A 129 0.59 -29.63 16.99
CA GLY A 129 1.67 -30.20 17.81
C GLY A 129 2.96 -30.56 17.02
N GLN A 130 2.86 -30.64 15.69
CA GLN A 130 3.93 -30.90 14.74
C GLN A 130 3.67 -30.08 13.47
N PHE A 131 4.70 -29.44 12.93
CA PHE A 131 4.60 -28.75 11.65
C PHE A 131 4.62 -29.77 10.50
N THR A 132 3.56 -29.79 9.69
CA THR A 132 3.62 -30.52 8.41
C THR A 132 4.50 -29.76 7.40
N ASN A 133 5.12 -30.48 6.45
CA ASN A 133 5.94 -29.85 5.40
C ASN A 133 5.14 -28.82 4.57
N ARG A 134 3.84 -29.05 4.37
CA ARG A 134 2.94 -28.13 3.67
C ARG A 134 2.71 -26.83 4.43
N GLU A 135 2.49 -26.90 5.74
CA GLU A 135 2.30 -25.71 6.58
C GLU A 135 3.58 -24.86 6.63
N ARG A 136 4.76 -25.51 6.69
CA ARG A 136 6.05 -24.79 6.62
C ARG A 136 6.22 -24.03 5.31
N GLU A 137 5.96 -24.71 4.18
CA GLU A 137 6.07 -24.09 2.85
C GLU A 137 5.13 -22.89 2.71
N LEU A 138 3.90 -22.99 3.24
CA LEU A 138 2.94 -21.90 3.26
C LEU A 138 3.46 -20.71 4.11
N VAL A 139 3.92 -20.98 5.33
CA VAL A 139 4.43 -19.94 6.23
C VAL A 139 5.64 -19.23 5.60
N GLU A 140 6.54 -19.97 4.97
CA GLU A 140 7.70 -19.41 4.26
C GLU A 140 7.28 -18.57 3.06
N ALA A 141 6.32 -19.05 2.24
CA ALA A 141 5.79 -18.29 1.11
C ALA A 141 5.13 -16.98 1.55
N VAL A 142 4.36 -17.01 2.64
CA VAL A 142 3.72 -15.81 3.22
C VAL A 142 4.76 -14.84 3.77
N LYS A 143 5.77 -15.33 4.52
CA LYS A 143 6.90 -14.52 5.01
C LYS A 143 7.65 -13.85 3.87
N MET A 144 7.96 -14.60 2.82
CA MET A 144 8.66 -14.08 1.64
C MET A 144 7.84 -13.00 0.93
N LYS A 145 6.53 -13.22 0.76
CA LYS A 145 5.65 -12.22 0.15
C LYS A 145 5.63 -10.92 0.96
N PHE A 146 5.48 -11.00 2.27
CA PHE A 146 5.51 -9.79 3.12
C PHE A 146 6.86 -9.11 3.10
N PHE A 147 7.96 -9.86 3.16
CA PHE A 147 9.29 -9.31 3.05
C PHE A 147 9.46 -8.50 1.75
N LEU A 148 9.03 -9.06 0.62
CA LEU A 148 9.08 -8.38 -0.68
C LEU A 148 8.22 -7.11 -0.72
N ILE A 149 7.00 -7.14 -0.14
CA ILE A 149 6.13 -5.96 -0.06
C ILE A 149 6.80 -4.85 0.74
N ASN A 150 7.38 -5.15 1.91
CA ASN A 150 8.12 -4.14 2.68
C ASN A 150 9.34 -3.67 1.90
N LEU A 151 10.12 -4.58 1.32
CA LEU A 151 11.33 -4.22 0.60
C LEU A 151 11.04 -3.21 -0.52
N VAL A 152 10.01 -3.48 -1.33
CA VAL A 152 9.55 -2.53 -2.37
C VAL A 152 9.11 -1.22 -1.75
N PHE A 153 8.34 -1.26 -0.66
CA PHE A 153 7.92 -0.06 0.05
C PHE A 153 9.12 0.78 0.51
N TYR A 154 10.12 0.19 1.16
CA TYR A 154 11.32 0.89 1.58
C TYR A 154 12.11 1.45 0.40
N ILE A 155 12.36 0.66 -0.64
CA ILE A 155 13.11 1.09 -1.83
C ILE A 155 12.45 2.32 -2.47
N CYS A 156 11.13 2.29 -2.66
CA CYS A 156 10.40 3.38 -3.31
C CYS A 156 10.29 4.64 -2.46
N TRP A 157 10.22 4.51 -1.13
CA TRP A 157 9.86 5.64 -0.26
C TRP A 157 11.05 6.22 0.52
N ILE A 158 12.17 5.50 0.69
CA ILE A 158 13.38 6.04 1.36
C ILE A 158 13.85 7.33 0.70
N PRO A 159 13.99 7.45 -0.64
CA PRO A 159 14.45 8.69 -1.26
C PRO A 159 13.56 9.89 -0.95
N ASN A 160 12.23 9.67 -0.94
CA ASN A 160 11.26 10.70 -0.59
C ASN A 160 11.44 11.15 0.88
N LEU A 161 11.63 10.20 1.81
CA LEU A 161 11.87 10.52 3.22
C LEU A 161 13.20 11.23 3.45
N VAL A 162 14.27 10.79 2.77
CA VAL A 162 15.59 11.44 2.81
C VAL A 162 15.49 12.86 2.28
N ASN A 163 14.79 13.09 1.17
CA ASN A 163 14.52 14.44 0.65
C ASN A 163 13.79 15.31 1.68
N GLY A 164 12.76 14.76 2.35
CA GLY A 164 12.05 15.45 3.41
C GLY A 164 12.95 15.84 4.59
N ILE A 165 13.81 14.92 5.06
CA ILE A 165 14.76 15.17 6.15
C ILE A 165 15.84 16.17 5.74
N LEU A 166 16.36 16.09 4.51
CA LEU A 166 17.38 17.02 4.01
C LEU A 166 16.87 18.44 3.99
N LEU A 167 15.65 18.63 3.48
CA LEU A 167 15.00 19.94 3.52
C LEU A 167 14.82 20.39 4.97
N TRP A 168 14.44 19.50 5.88
CA TRP A 168 14.26 19.85 7.30
C TRP A 168 15.54 20.25 8.03
N VAL A 169 16.66 19.55 7.80
CA VAL A 169 17.91 19.71 8.57
C VAL A 169 18.91 20.65 7.92
N LEU A 170 19.02 20.62 6.59
CA LEU A 170 20.15 21.21 5.84
C LEU A 170 19.71 22.31 4.87
N TRP A 171 18.57 22.97 5.11
CA TRP A 171 17.94 23.92 4.20
C TRP A 171 18.91 24.90 3.48
N PHE A 172 20.00 25.30 4.14
CA PHE A 172 20.97 26.26 3.61
C PHE A 172 22.30 25.67 3.10
N ASP A 173 22.64 24.43 3.46
CA ASP A 173 23.97 23.82 3.21
C ASP A 173 23.90 22.40 2.59
N VAL A 174 22.88 22.10 1.76
CA VAL A 174 22.83 20.81 1.06
C VAL A 174 23.83 20.79 -0.11
N PRO A 175 24.78 19.84 -0.16
CA PRO A 175 25.67 19.70 -1.31
C PRO A 175 24.87 19.30 -2.57
N LEU A 176 25.08 20.03 -3.66
CA LEU A 176 24.36 19.86 -4.94
C LEU A 176 24.42 18.42 -5.48
N ASN A 177 25.57 17.76 -5.35
CA ASN A 177 25.74 16.38 -5.81
C ASN A 177 24.80 15.42 -5.07
N PHE A 178 24.57 15.63 -3.78
CA PHE A 178 23.74 14.76 -2.96
C PHE A 178 22.25 14.94 -3.27
N ILE A 179 21.79 16.19 -3.35
CA ILE A 179 20.39 16.48 -3.68
C ILE A 179 20.02 16.00 -5.09
N SER A 180 20.93 16.12 -6.07
CA SER A 180 20.72 15.59 -7.42
C SER A 180 20.54 14.08 -7.42
N ILE A 181 21.36 13.32 -6.68
CA ILE A 181 21.20 11.86 -6.57
C ILE A 181 19.83 11.50 -6.00
N VAL A 182 19.42 12.17 -4.92
CA VAL A 182 18.12 11.94 -4.28
C VAL A 182 16.98 12.26 -5.26
N TRP A 183 17.06 13.37 -5.99
CA TRP A 183 16.04 13.75 -6.98
C TRP A 183 15.95 12.79 -8.16
N TYR A 184 17.07 12.33 -8.72
CA TYR A 184 17.07 11.32 -9.77
C TYR A 184 16.50 9.99 -9.27
N SER A 185 16.81 9.59 -8.03
CA SER A 185 16.25 8.38 -7.46
C SER A 185 14.73 8.50 -7.25
N MET A 186 14.21 9.63 -6.77
CA MET A 186 12.77 9.89 -6.70
C MET A 186 12.13 9.87 -8.09
N ALA A 187 12.73 10.53 -9.07
CA ALA A 187 12.21 10.58 -10.44
C ALA A 187 12.06 9.19 -11.08
N PHE A 188 12.93 8.24 -10.71
CA PHE A 188 12.88 6.87 -11.20
C PHE A 188 11.94 5.98 -10.37
N LEU A 189 12.06 6.03 -9.04
CA LEU A 189 11.37 5.11 -8.13
C LEU A 189 9.90 5.46 -7.93
N ASN A 190 9.54 6.75 -8.03
CA ASN A 190 8.17 7.20 -7.84
C ASN A 190 7.20 6.66 -8.91
N PRO A 191 7.53 6.70 -10.23
CA PRO A 191 6.71 6.04 -11.24
C PRO A 191 6.74 4.51 -11.14
N LEU A 192 7.89 3.93 -10.78
CA LEU A 192 8.05 2.48 -10.65
C LEU A 192 7.34 1.88 -9.44
N GLN A 193 6.93 2.72 -8.49
CA GLN A 193 6.22 2.32 -7.29
C GLN A 193 4.97 1.49 -7.64
N ALA A 194 4.14 1.95 -8.58
CA ALA A 194 2.95 1.22 -9.01
C ALA A 194 3.31 -0.11 -9.68
N PHE A 195 4.34 -0.11 -10.52
CA PHE A 195 4.83 -1.31 -11.20
C PHE A 195 5.31 -2.37 -10.21
N PHE A 196 6.16 -2.00 -9.25
CA PHE A 196 6.65 -2.93 -8.23
C PHE A 196 5.53 -3.41 -7.32
N ASN A 197 4.57 -2.54 -6.94
CA ASN A 197 3.38 -2.95 -6.20
C ASN A 197 2.60 -4.04 -6.95
N CYS A 198 2.34 -3.87 -8.25
CA CYS A 198 1.68 -4.90 -9.05
C CYS A 198 2.43 -6.23 -9.03
N LEU A 199 3.77 -6.20 -9.09
CA LEU A 199 4.59 -7.42 -9.05
C LEU A 199 4.51 -8.16 -7.71
N VAL A 200 4.57 -7.44 -6.58
CA VAL A 200 4.55 -8.04 -5.24
C VAL A 200 3.16 -8.46 -4.78
N TYR A 201 2.11 -7.77 -5.23
CA TYR A 201 0.74 -8.14 -4.91
C TYR A 201 0.21 -9.28 -5.78
N ARG A 202 0.82 -9.54 -6.95
CA ARG A 202 0.48 -10.67 -7.82
C ARG A 202 0.51 -12.00 -7.06
N ARG A 203 -0.36 -12.94 -7.47
CA ARG A 203 -0.45 -14.26 -6.86
C ARG A 203 0.73 -15.12 -7.31
N TRP A 204 1.59 -15.55 -6.38
CA TRP A 204 2.76 -16.39 -6.68
C TRP A 204 2.42 -17.88 -6.90
N ASN A 205 1.13 -18.27 -6.92
CA ASN A 205 0.78 -19.68 -7.08
C ASN A 205 1.02 -20.17 -8.51
N ARG A 206 1.83 -21.22 -8.60
CA ARG A 206 2.39 -21.82 -9.82
C ARG A 206 1.38 -22.39 -10.82
N ASN A 207 0.08 -22.46 -10.50
CA ASN A 207 -0.93 -23.18 -11.30
C ASN A 207 -2.33 -22.52 -11.43
N SER A 208 -2.55 -21.24 -11.11
CA SER A 208 -3.94 -20.71 -11.09
C SER A 208 -4.17 -19.32 -11.71
N GLU A 209 -3.26 -18.79 -12.51
CA GLU A 209 -3.58 -17.64 -13.34
C GLU A 209 -4.06 -18.12 -14.72
N LYS A 210 -5.31 -18.56 -14.80
CA LYS A 210 -6.04 -18.46 -16.07
C LYS A 210 -6.22 -16.97 -16.31
N ILE A 211 -5.40 -16.38 -17.18
CA ILE A 211 -5.68 -15.06 -17.75
C ILE A 211 -7.01 -15.22 -18.48
N ILE A 212 -8.11 -14.84 -17.83
CA ILE A 212 -9.42 -14.81 -18.47
C ILE A 212 -9.40 -13.59 -19.38
N ILE A 213 -8.96 -13.79 -20.62
CA ILE A 213 -9.04 -12.78 -21.66
C ILE A 213 -10.54 -12.54 -21.92
N PRO A 214 -11.10 -11.35 -21.61
CA PRO A 214 -12.54 -11.11 -21.67
C PRO A 214 -13.13 -11.39 -23.06
N TRP A 215 -12.31 -11.13 -24.08
CA TRP A 215 -12.65 -11.22 -25.49
C TRP A 215 -12.83 -12.66 -25.99
N GLN A 216 -12.32 -13.65 -25.27
CA GLN A 216 -12.40 -15.07 -25.65
C GLN A 216 -13.64 -15.78 -25.06
N LYS A 217 -14.30 -15.18 -24.07
CA LYS A 217 -15.46 -15.76 -23.37
C LYS A 217 -16.79 -15.63 -24.11
N ARG A 218 -16.86 -14.81 -25.17
CA ARG A 218 -18.12 -14.58 -25.91
C ARG A 218 -18.59 -15.81 -26.70
N GLN A 219 -17.70 -16.77 -26.99
CA GLN A 219 -18.06 -18.00 -27.70
C GLN A 219 -18.52 -19.15 -26.76
N VAL A 220 -18.12 -19.15 -25.48
CA VAL A 220 -18.44 -20.24 -24.53
C VAL A 220 -19.62 -19.89 -23.60
N ALA A 221 -19.88 -18.59 -23.38
CA ALA A 221 -20.94 -18.13 -22.47
C ALA A 221 -22.38 -18.36 -22.97
N GLN A 222 -22.59 -18.82 -24.22
CA GLN A 222 -23.94 -19.14 -24.71
C GLN A 222 -24.46 -20.50 -24.25
N GLU A 223 -23.61 -21.45 -23.85
CA GLU A 223 -24.06 -22.79 -23.42
C GLU A 223 -24.31 -22.93 -21.90
N THR A 224 -23.67 -22.12 -21.04
CA THR A 224 -23.70 -22.34 -19.58
C THR A 224 -24.79 -21.56 -18.84
N ASN A 225 -25.44 -20.59 -19.49
CA ASN A 225 -26.38 -19.66 -18.83
C ASN A 225 -27.72 -20.27 -18.38
N TYR A 226 -27.98 -21.56 -18.64
CA TYR A 226 -29.22 -22.22 -18.21
C TYR A 226 -29.18 -22.83 -16.80
N ILE A 227 -28.00 -23.01 -16.17
CA ILE A 227 -27.89 -23.90 -14.99
C ILE A 227 -27.63 -23.19 -13.66
N MET A 228 -27.15 -21.94 -13.62
CA MET A 228 -26.44 -21.45 -12.41
C MET A 228 -26.95 -20.14 -11.78
N ASN A 229 -28.24 -19.81 -11.93
CA ASN A 229 -28.82 -18.56 -11.43
C ASN A 229 -29.26 -18.56 -9.94
N SER A 230 -28.67 -19.38 -9.04
CA SER A 230 -29.21 -19.48 -7.66
C SER A 230 -28.26 -19.16 -6.48
N HIS A 231 -26.93 -19.10 -6.61
CA HIS A 231 -26.08 -19.04 -5.39
C HIS A 231 -24.70 -18.35 -5.59
N GLY A 232 -24.65 -17.11 -6.07
CA GLY A 232 -23.40 -16.50 -6.58
C GLY A 232 -22.56 -15.64 -5.63
N ASP A 233 -23.15 -14.80 -4.78
CA ASP A 233 -22.40 -13.60 -4.33
C ASP A 233 -21.73 -13.67 -2.96
N ILE A 234 -22.00 -14.70 -2.15
CA ILE A 234 -21.38 -14.86 -0.81
C ILE A 234 -20.19 -15.86 -0.83
N PHE A 235 -20.02 -16.61 -1.93
CA PHE A 235 -19.06 -17.72 -2.00
C PHE A 235 -17.63 -17.29 -2.35
N LEU A 236 -17.46 -16.18 -3.08
CA LEU A 236 -16.17 -15.76 -3.64
C LEU A 236 -15.18 -15.22 -2.61
N GLN A 237 -15.66 -14.56 -1.56
CA GLN A 237 -14.76 -14.04 -0.51
C GLN A 237 -14.39 -15.11 0.53
N ARG A 238 -15.23 -16.15 0.66
CA ARG A 238 -14.97 -17.31 1.53
C ARG A 238 -13.88 -18.23 0.97
N GLU A 239 -13.71 -18.27 -0.35
CA GLU A 239 -12.70 -19.11 -1.03
C GLU A 239 -11.25 -18.62 -0.87
N GLU A 240 -11.01 -17.38 -0.43
CA GLU A 240 -9.64 -16.88 -0.20
C GLU A 240 -8.97 -17.52 1.04
N ILE A 241 -9.75 -17.99 2.01
CA ILE A 241 -9.25 -18.55 3.28
C ILE A 241 -9.57 -20.06 3.41
N LEU A 242 -10.64 -20.55 2.77
CA LEU A 242 -11.13 -21.93 2.93
C LEU A 242 -10.17 -23.07 2.52
N PRO A 243 -9.36 -22.99 1.45
CA PRO A 243 -8.50 -24.12 1.08
C PRO A 243 -7.33 -24.33 2.04
N LEU A 244 -7.05 -23.38 2.94
CA LEU A 244 -6.04 -23.50 3.99
C LEU A 244 -6.59 -24.23 5.23
N LEU A 245 -7.87 -24.05 5.58
CA LEU A 245 -8.50 -24.68 6.75
C LEU A 245 -9.17 -26.03 6.42
N ARG A 246 -9.74 -26.20 5.22
CA ARG A 246 -10.47 -27.42 4.86
C ARG A 246 -9.57 -28.65 4.68
N ASN A 247 -8.32 -28.44 4.25
CA ASN A 247 -7.36 -29.53 4.11
C ASN A 247 -6.75 -30.00 5.44
N ALA A 248 -6.76 -29.14 6.47
CA ALA A 248 -6.35 -29.54 7.82
C ALA A 248 -7.43 -30.38 8.53
N SER A 249 -8.71 -30.06 8.33
CA SER A 249 -9.83 -30.79 8.92
C SER A 249 -10.09 -32.15 8.23
N ALA A 250 -10.01 -32.22 6.89
CA ALA A 250 -10.32 -33.43 6.13
C ALA A 250 -9.30 -34.58 6.31
N ALA A 251 -8.09 -34.29 6.79
CA ALA A 251 -7.08 -35.32 7.08
C ALA A 251 -7.28 -36.03 8.43
N SER A 252 -8.11 -35.47 9.33
CA SER A 252 -8.37 -36.06 10.66
C SER A 252 -9.51 -37.09 10.70
N ILE A 253 -10.32 -37.19 9.64
CA ILE A 253 -11.54 -38.02 9.64
C ILE A 253 -11.35 -39.38 8.93
N ASN A 254 -10.23 -39.61 8.23
CA ASN A 254 -10.01 -40.84 7.46
C ASN A 254 -8.97 -41.82 8.07
N GLN A 255 -8.82 -41.86 9.39
CA GLN A 255 -8.09 -42.94 10.08
C GLN A 255 -8.92 -43.55 11.22
N VAL A 256 -10.10 -44.08 10.89
CA VAL A 256 -10.70 -45.17 11.67
C VAL A 256 -11.45 -46.09 10.70
N THR A 257 -10.72 -47.06 10.16
CA THR A 257 -11.24 -48.40 9.82
C THR A 257 -10.08 -49.39 9.80
#